data_AF-A0A7J7I345-F1
#
_entry.id   AF-A0A7J7I345-F1
#
_cell.length_a   1.000
_cell.length_b   1.000
_cell.length_c   1.000
_cell.angle_alpha   90.00
_cell.angle_beta   90.00
_cell.angle_gamma   90.00
#
_symmetry.space_group_name_H-M   'P 1'
#
loop_
_entity.id
_entity.type
_entity.pdbx_description
1 polymer ?
#
loop_
_entity_poly.entity_id
_entity_poly.type
_entity_poly.pdbx_seq_one_letter_code
_entity_poly.pdbx_strand_id
1 'polypeptide(L)'
;MRSPQPLINGGGETPSPRPRIQAQSPHFHSTVSVQKLRRLNTLIFVFRFCTFCFSTAASVFMLVNPRSSDSPRWYNFSAFRFVLAANAIVAVYSLFEMGASVWEISRGVTLLPEILQVWFDYGHDQVFAYLLLSASSAGTEFARTLKAGDTCTASNAFCVQSDISIALGYAGFLFLGLSSLLSGFRVVCFIINGTRFHL
;
A
#
# COMPACT_ATOMS: atom_id res chain seq x y z
N MET A 1 -10.85 -31.62 -83.38
CA MET A 1 -9.75 -30.65 -83.20
C MET A 1 -10.36 -29.27 -83.00
N ARG A 2 -9.88 -28.55 -81.98
CA ARG A 2 -9.95 -27.09 -81.74
C ARG A 2 -11.32 -26.41 -81.47
N SER A 3 -11.37 -25.88 -80.24
CA SER A 3 -12.27 -24.92 -79.58
C SER A 3 -12.93 -23.83 -80.45
N PRO A 4 -14.06 -23.29 -79.95
CA PRO A 4 -14.09 -21.86 -79.65
C PRO A 4 -14.64 -21.55 -78.23
N GLN A 5 -13.93 -20.68 -77.51
CA GLN A 5 -14.55 -19.73 -76.58
C GLN A 5 -14.52 -18.35 -77.25
N PRO A 6 -15.55 -17.52 -77.03
CA PRO A 6 -15.36 -16.41 -76.08
C PRO A 6 -16.57 -16.09 -75.17
N LEU A 7 -16.21 -15.61 -73.98
CA LEU A 7 -16.80 -14.54 -73.12
C LEU A 7 -18.34 -14.44 -72.99
N ILE A 8 -18.90 -14.80 -71.83
CA ILE A 8 -19.17 -13.92 -70.65
C ILE A 8 -20.36 -12.96 -70.87
N ASN A 9 -21.48 -13.34 -70.23
CA ASN A 9 -22.47 -12.53 -69.49
C ASN A 9 -23.72 -13.42 -69.35
N GLY A 10 -24.36 -13.66 -68.22
CA GLY A 10 -24.28 -13.18 -66.85
C GLY A 10 -25.57 -13.70 -66.21
N GLY A 11 -25.48 -14.36 -65.04
CA GLY A 11 -26.65 -14.89 -64.34
C GLY A 11 -26.41 -16.30 -63.80
N GLY A 12 -26.18 -16.39 -62.50
CA GLY A 12 -26.03 -17.68 -61.82
C GLY A 12 -25.32 -17.56 -60.49
N GLU A 13 -26.12 -17.32 -59.44
CA GLU A 13 -25.92 -17.85 -58.09
C GLU A 13 -24.67 -17.37 -57.33
N THR A 14 -24.84 -16.28 -56.60
CA THR A 14 -24.03 -15.99 -55.42
C THR A 14 -24.22 -17.08 -54.36
N PRO A 15 -23.16 -17.70 -53.83
CA PRO A 15 -23.29 -18.61 -52.71
C PRO A 15 -23.64 -17.80 -51.46
N SER A 16 -24.72 -18.21 -50.79
CA SER A 16 -25.16 -17.79 -49.46
C SER A 16 -24.00 -17.46 -48.51
N PRO A 17 -24.06 -16.34 -47.75
CA PRO A 17 -23.08 -16.07 -46.70
C PRO A 17 -23.28 -17.10 -45.58
N ARG A 18 -22.29 -17.98 -45.36
CA ARG A 18 -22.22 -18.77 -44.14
C ARG A 18 -22.23 -17.79 -42.95
N PRO A 19 -23.07 -17.99 -41.92
CA PRO A 19 -22.89 -17.26 -40.67
C PRO A 19 -21.53 -17.69 -40.12
N ARG A 20 -20.55 -16.79 -40.19
CA ARG A 20 -19.33 -16.89 -39.40
C ARG A 20 -19.80 -16.82 -37.96
N ILE A 21 -19.97 -17.99 -37.34
CA ILE A 21 -20.06 -18.12 -35.90
C ILE A 21 -18.72 -17.59 -35.40
N GLN A 22 -18.68 -16.28 -35.18
CA GLN A 22 -17.70 -15.66 -34.33
C GLN A 22 -18.00 -16.27 -32.98
N ALA A 23 -17.24 -17.31 -32.64
CA ALA A 23 -17.13 -17.78 -31.28
C ALA A 23 -16.62 -16.57 -30.48
N GLN A 24 -17.55 -15.74 -30.02
CA GLN A 24 -17.39 -14.99 -28.80
C GLN A 24 -17.19 -16.07 -27.76
N SER A 25 -15.94 -16.44 -27.54
CA SER A 25 -15.51 -17.12 -26.33
C SER A 25 -16.15 -16.35 -25.19
N PRO A 26 -17.10 -16.93 -24.44
CA PRO A 26 -17.51 -16.30 -23.21
C PRO A 26 -16.26 -16.33 -22.34
N HIS A 27 -15.59 -15.18 -22.17
CA HIS A 27 -14.55 -15.05 -21.15
C HIS A 27 -15.22 -15.46 -19.85
N PHE A 28 -14.91 -16.68 -19.39
CA PHE A 28 -15.41 -17.25 -18.15
C PHE A 28 -14.75 -16.44 -17.03
N HIS A 29 -15.33 -15.28 -16.75
CA HIS A 29 -14.87 -14.34 -15.75
C HIS A 29 -15.06 -15.02 -14.40
N SER A 30 -13.99 -15.64 -13.89
CA SER A 30 -14.03 -16.36 -12.62
C SER A 30 -14.39 -15.37 -11.51
N THR A 31 -15.64 -15.36 -11.08
CA THR A 31 -16.15 -14.57 -9.94
C THR A 31 -15.29 -14.75 -8.68
N VAL A 32 -14.65 -15.92 -8.56
CA VAL A 32 -13.69 -16.28 -7.53
C VAL A 32 -12.41 -15.42 -7.55
N SER A 33 -11.85 -15.09 -8.72
CA SER A 33 -10.64 -14.27 -8.82
C SER A 33 -10.92 -12.82 -8.41
N VAL A 34 -12.08 -12.28 -8.80
CA VAL A 34 -12.55 -10.95 -8.41
C VAL A 34 -12.78 -10.85 -6.90
N GLN A 35 -13.40 -11.87 -6.29
CA GLN A 35 -13.59 -11.94 -4.84
C GLN A 35 -12.27 -12.01 -4.07
N LYS A 36 -11.31 -12.83 -4.51
CA LYS A 36 -9.97 -12.91 -3.91
C LYS A 36 -9.24 -11.57 -3.99
N LEU A 37 -9.31 -10.89 -5.13
CA LEU A 37 -8.70 -9.59 -5.33
C LEU A 37 -9.34 -8.51 -4.45
N ARG A 38 -10.68 -8.51 -4.32
CA ARG A 38 -11.40 -7.61 -3.42
C ARG A 38 -11.00 -7.83 -1.96
N ARG A 39 -10.83 -9.08 -1.54
CA ARG A 39 -10.34 -9.42 -0.19
C ARG A 39 -8.92 -8.89 0.03
N LEU A 40 -8.02 -9.07 -0.93
CA LEU A 40 -6.64 -8.55 -0.85
C LEU A 40 -6.62 -7.02 -0.72
N ASN A 41 -7.39 -6.31 -1.55
CA ASN A 41 -7.48 -4.84 -1.46
C ASN A 41 -8.06 -4.39 -0.11
N THR A 42 -9.06 -5.11 0.40
CA THR A 42 -9.64 -4.84 1.72
C THR A 42 -8.60 -5.04 2.84
N LEU A 43 -7.80 -6.11 2.75
CA LEU A 43 -6.73 -6.38 3.72
C LEU A 43 -5.64 -5.29 3.69
N ILE A 44 -5.19 -4.87 2.51
CA ILE A 44 -4.23 -3.77 2.35
C ILE A 44 -4.79 -2.51 2.99
N PHE A 45 -6.04 -2.15 2.69
CA PHE A 45 -6.70 -0.98 3.27
C PHE A 45 -6.76 -1.07 4.82
N VAL A 46 -7.13 -2.23 5.36
CA VAL A 46 -7.18 -2.45 6.82
C VAL A 46 -5.79 -2.32 7.43
N PHE A 47 -4.75 -2.89 6.81
CA PHE A 47 -3.38 -2.75 7.30
C PHE A 47 -2.91 -1.30 7.27
N ARG A 48 -3.21 -0.53 6.22
CA ARG A 48 -2.91 0.91 6.17
C ARG A 48 -3.65 1.70 7.25
N PHE A 49 -4.91 1.35 7.53
CA PHE A 49 -5.65 1.95 8.64
C PHE A 49 -5.03 1.63 10.00
N CYS A 50 -4.61 0.37 10.22
CA CYS A 50 -3.89 -0.01 11.42
C CYS A 50 -2.58 0.79 11.55
N THR A 51 -1.79 0.89 10.47
CA THR A 51 -0.56 1.71 10.43
C THR A 51 -0.85 3.14 10.81
N PHE A 52 -1.89 3.76 10.24
CA PHE A 52 -2.31 5.12 10.59
C PHE A 52 -2.57 5.26 12.10
N CYS A 53 -3.34 4.35 12.69
CA CYS A 53 -3.66 4.36 14.12
C CYS A 53 -2.40 4.22 14.98
N PHE A 54 -1.53 3.25 14.68
CA PHE A 54 -0.30 3.00 15.44
C PHE A 54 0.72 4.13 15.30
N SER A 55 0.95 4.64 14.08
CA SER A 55 1.86 5.76 13.85
C SER A 55 1.34 7.06 14.46
N THR A 56 0.04 7.33 14.40
CA THR A 56 -0.56 8.49 15.08
C THR A 56 -0.40 8.37 16.58
N ALA A 57 -0.69 7.19 17.15
CA ALA A 57 -0.49 6.94 18.57
C ALA A 57 0.98 7.14 18.97
N ALA A 58 1.93 6.58 18.21
CA ALA A 58 3.37 6.78 18.45
C ALA A 58 3.73 8.28 18.46
N SER A 59 3.32 9.04 17.45
CA SER A 59 3.56 10.49 17.43
C SER A 59 2.94 11.22 18.61
N VAL A 60 1.70 10.88 19.00
CA VAL A 60 1.02 11.49 20.15
C VAL A 60 1.76 11.16 21.45
N PHE A 61 2.14 9.90 21.68
CA PHE A 61 2.90 9.50 22.87
C PHE A 61 4.28 10.18 22.91
N MET A 62 4.94 10.42 21.78
CA MET A 62 6.17 11.22 21.75
C MET A 62 5.93 12.73 21.99
N LEU A 63 4.80 13.27 21.54
CA LEU A 63 4.48 14.69 21.71
C LEU A 63 4.01 15.04 23.12
N VAL A 64 3.18 14.19 23.71
CA VAL A 64 2.55 14.41 25.02
C VAL A 64 3.56 14.11 26.13
N ASN A 65 4.57 14.95 26.29
CA ASN A 65 5.51 14.85 27.41
C ASN A 65 4.78 14.92 28.77
N PRO A 66 5.13 14.07 29.75
CA PRO A 66 4.70 14.30 31.13
C PRO A 66 5.36 15.60 31.61
N ARG A 67 4.54 16.63 31.79
CA ARG A 67 4.94 17.97 32.23
C ARG A 67 5.54 17.89 33.63
N SER A 68 6.85 17.75 33.73
CA SER A 68 7.61 18.12 34.91
C SER A 68 8.56 19.24 34.50
N SER A 69 8.53 20.33 35.25
CA SER A 69 9.06 21.65 34.86
C SER A 69 10.56 21.71 34.57
N ASP A 70 11.32 20.63 34.82
CA ASP A 70 12.76 20.48 34.56
C ASP A 70 13.12 19.31 33.61
N SER A 71 12.14 18.62 33.02
CA SER A 71 12.43 17.47 32.14
C SER A 71 12.92 17.90 30.76
N PRO A 72 14.04 17.33 30.26
CA PRO A 72 14.56 17.63 28.92
C PRO A 72 13.53 17.26 27.86
N ARG A 73 13.13 18.26 27.06
CA ARG A 73 12.11 18.09 26.01
C ARG A 73 12.62 17.09 24.96
N TRP A 74 11.80 16.10 24.58
CA TRP A 74 12.17 15.05 23.60
C TRP A 74 12.80 15.59 22.30
N TYR A 75 12.44 16.79 21.86
CA TYR A 75 13.00 17.39 20.65
C TYR A 75 14.50 17.76 20.78
N ASN A 76 15.07 17.80 21.98
CA ASN A 76 16.50 18.05 22.14
C ASN A 76 17.34 16.87 21.60
N PHE A 77 16.74 15.68 21.50
CA PHE A 77 17.41 14.48 21.01
C PHE A 77 17.04 14.20 19.56
N SER A 78 18.06 14.13 18.71
CA SER A 78 17.89 13.88 17.26
C SER A 78 17.19 12.55 16.97
N ALA A 79 17.47 11.51 17.75
CA ALA A 79 16.85 10.19 17.60
C ALA A 79 15.33 10.22 17.84
N PHE A 80 14.87 10.88 18.91
CA PHE A 80 13.44 10.97 19.20
C PHE A 80 12.70 11.92 18.25
N ARG A 81 13.37 12.98 17.77
CA ARG A 81 12.85 13.78 16.66
C ARG A 81 12.65 12.96 15.41
N PHE A 82 13.56 12.04 15.12
CA PHE A 82 13.44 11.16 13.97
C PHE A 82 12.27 10.17 14.13
N VAL A 83 12.11 9.54 15.29
CA VAL A 83 10.93 8.68 15.61
C VAL A 83 9.62 9.46 15.44
N LEU A 84 9.54 10.66 16.02
CA LEU A 84 8.37 11.51 15.94
C LEU A 84 8.06 11.91 14.49
N ALA A 85 9.07 12.40 13.76
CA ALA A 85 8.91 12.87 12.38
C ALA A 85 8.53 11.72 11.44
N ALA A 86 9.18 10.57 11.55
CA ALA A 86 8.87 9.39 10.73
C ALA A 86 7.43 8.92 10.95
N ASN A 87 7.01 8.74 12.21
CA ASN A 87 5.63 8.34 12.52
C ASN A 87 4.62 9.40 12.07
N ALA A 88 4.93 10.69 12.20
CA ALA A 88 4.03 11.76 11.78
C ALA A 88 3.89 11.82 10.25
N ILE A 89 4.99 11.68 9.52
CA ILE A 89 5.00 11.62 8.05
C ILE A 89 4.13 10.44 7.58
N VAL A 90 4.34 9.25 8.15
CA VAL A 90 3.57 8.07 7.77
C VAL A 90 2.09 8.21 8.15
N ALA A 91 1.77 8.78 9.32
CA ALA A 91 0.38 9.03 9.71
C ALA A 91 -0.33 9.98 8.73
N VAL A 92 0.29 11.12 8.39
CA VAL A 92 -0.28 12.08 7.42
C VAL A 92 -0.43 11.43 6.05
N TYR A 93 0.57 10.65 5.63
CA TYR A 93 0.54 9.94 4.36
C TYR A 93 -0.58 8.92 4.29
N SER A 94 -0.69 8.03 5.29
CA SER A 94 -1.75 7.02 5.34
C SER A 94 -3.14 7.66 5.39
N LEU A 95 -3.31 8.80 6.07
CA LEU A 95 -4.56 9.54 6.07
C LEU A 95 -4.91 10.07 4.68
N PHE A 96 -3.93 10.65 3.98
CA PHE A 96 -4.11 11.14 2.62
C PHE A 96 -4.51 10.02 1.66
N GLU A 97 -3.84 8.87 1.72
CA GLU A 97 -4.18 7.71 0.90
C GLU A 97 -5.56 7.13 1.19
N MET A 98 -5.93 7.02 2.46
CA MET A 98 -7.28 6.59 2.84
C MET A 98 -8.32 7.57 2.30
N GLY A 99 -8.06 8.88 2.39
CA GLY A 99 -8.91 9.91 1.83
C GLY A 99 -9.03 9.81 0.31
N ALA A 100 -7.92 9.59 -0.40
CA ALA A 100 -7.91 9.37 -1.84
C ALA A 100 -8.69 8.11 -2.24
N SER A 101 -8.55 7.02 -1.47
CA SER A 101 -9.28 5.77 -1.67
C SER A 101 -10.79 5.96 -1.48
N VAL A 102 -11.21 6.67 -0.43
CA VAL A 102 -12.62 7.01 -0.19
C VAL A 102 -13.17 7.92 -1.28
N TRP A 103 -12.38 8.90 -1.71
CA TRP A 103 -12.75 9.80 -2.81
C TRP A 103 -12.97 9.04 -4.12
N GLU A 104 -12.07 8.13 -4.47
CA GLU A 104 -12.17 7.25 -5.64
C GLU A 104 -13.43 6.39 -5.59
N ILE A 105 -13.72 5.77 -4.43
CA ILE A 105 -14.94 4.98 -4.21
C ILE A 105 -16.20 5.86 -4.37
N SER A 106 -16.16 7.09 -3.86
CA SER A 106 -17.32 8.00 -3.89
C SER A 106 -17.63 8.55 -5.28
N ARG A 107 -16.60 8.82 -6.09
CA ARG A 107 -16.75 9.45 -7.42
C ARG A 107 -16.74 8.45 -8.56
N GLY A 108 -16.31 7.21 -8.34
CA GLY A 108 -16.22 6.17 -9.37
C GLY A 108 -15.21 6.49 -10.49
N VAL A 109 -14.33 7.47 -10.28
CA VAL A 109 -13.28 7.87 -11.23
C VAL A 109 -11.93 7.45 -10.67
N THR A 110 -11.26 6.53 -11.35
CA THR A 110 -9.90 6.10 -11.02
C THR A 110 -8.91 7.23 -11.34
N LEU A 111 -8.18 7.73 -10.34
CA LEU A 111 -7.23 8.84 -10.52
C LEU A 111 -5.97 8.43 -11.29
N LEU A 112 -5.62 7.15 -11.28
CA LEU A 112 -4.44 6.61 -11.94
C LEU A 112 -4.79 5.41 -12.81
N PRO A 113 -4.07 5.21 -13.94
CA PRO A 113 -4.04 3.93 -14.64
C PRO A 113 -3.67 2.80 -13.68
N GLU A 114 -4.30 1.64 -13.83
CA GLU A 114 -4.16 0.50 -12.92
C GLU A 114 -2.71 0.06 -12.70
N ILE A 115 -1.88 0.11 -13.73
CA ILE A 115 -0.44 -0.14 -13.65
C ILE A 115 0.24 0.81 -12.66
N LEU A 116 -0.01 2.12 -12.78
CA LEU A 116 0.60 3.13 -11.92
C LEU A 116 0.11 2.98 -10.49
N GLN A 117 -1.16 2.63 -10.27
CA GLN A 117 -1.69 2.41 -8.94
C GLN A 117 -1.02 1.22 -8.22
N VAL A 118 -0.81 0.09 -8.89
CA VAL A 118 -0.18 -1.11 -8.30
C VAL A 118 1.29 -0.84 -7.93
N TRP A 119 2.04 -0.19 -8.82
CA TRP A 119 3.44 0.16 -8.58
C TRP A 119 3.59 1.26 -7.52
N PHE A 120 2.71 2.27 -7.56
CA PHE A 120 2.67 3.32 -6.56
C PHE A 120 2.40 2.72 -5.18
N ASP A 121 1.36 1.88 -5.03
CA ASP A 121 1.01 1.16 -3.81
C ASP A 121 2.20 0.43 -3.19
N TYR A 122 2.91 -0.36 -4.00
CA TYR A 122 4.05 -1.13 -3.54
C TYR A 122 5.25 -0.25 -3.17
N GLY A 123 5.60 0.70 -4.05
CA GLY A 123 6.79 1.53 -3.88
C GLY A 123 6.73 2.38 -2.63
N HIS A 124 5.61 3.05 -2.38
CA HIS A 124 5.50 3.91 -1.21
C HIS A 124 5.36 3.10 0.08
N ASP A 125 4.60 1.99 0.09
CA ASP A 125 4.42 1.14 1.29
C ASP A 125 5.80 0.68 1.76
N GLN A 126 6.65 0.31 0.81
CA GLN A 126 8.01 -0.13 1.09
C GLN A 126 8.90 1.00 1.63
N VAL A 127 8.89 2.18 1.00
CA VAL A 127 9.66 3.36 1.44
C VAL A 127 9.28 3.76 2.87
N PHE A 128 7.98 3.85 3.16
CA PHE A 128 7.49 4.24 4.48
C PHE A 128 7.69 3.14 5.53
N ALA A 129 7.63 1.86 5.15
CA ALA A 129 7.99 0.77 6.06
C ALA A 129 9.46 0.87 6.48
N TYR A 130 10.38 1.08 5.54
CA TYR A 130 11.79 1.27 5.87
C TYR A 130 12.05 2.54 6.69
N LEU A 131 11.29 3.61 6.44
CA LEU A 131 11.35 4.83 7.24
C LEU A 131 10.96 4.56 8.71
N LEU A 132 9.83 3.87 8.95
CA LEU A 132 9.41 3.51 10.31
C LEU A 132 10.39 2.56 10.99
N LEU A 133 10.91 1.55 10.26
CA LEU A 133 11.89 0.61 10.80
C LEU A 133 13.18 1.31 11.21
N SER A 134 13.69 2.18 10.34
CA SER A 134 14.91 2.96 10.60
C SER A 134 14.73 3.87 11.82
N ALA A 135 13.61 4.59 11.89
CA ALA A 135 13.34 5.51 12.98
C ALA A 135 13.16 4.77 14.31
N SER A 136 12.38 3.67 14.32
CA SER A 136 12.15 2.87 15.54
C SER A 136 13.43 2.21 16.04
N SER A 137 14.32 1.78 15.13
CA SER A 137 15.62 1.22 15.49
C SER A 137 16.56 2.26 16.10
N ALA A 138 16.64 3.45 15.49
CA ALA A 138 17.41 4.57 16.07
C ALA A 138 16.86 5.00 17.44
N GLY A 139 15.53 5.03 17.59
CA GLY A 139 14.86 5.29 18.87
C GLY A 139 15.18 4.25 19.92
N THR A 140 15.20 2.96 19.54
CA THR A 140 15.51 1.84 20.45
C THR A 140 16.94 1.91 20.97
N GLU A 141 17.92 2.14 20.08
CA GLU A 141 19.31 2.29 20.48
C GLU A 141 19.48 3.46 21.45
N PHE A 142 18.86 4.59 21.16
CA PHE A 142 18.93 5.75 22.05
C PHE A 142 18.22 5.51 23.38
N ALA A 143 17.06 4.83 23.39
CA ALA A 143 16.37 4.43 24.60
C ALA A 143 17.21 3.47 25.46
N ARG A 144 17.98 2.57 24.84
CA ARG A 144 18.95 1.71 25.55
C ARG A 144 20.07 2.51 26.19
N THR A 145 20.63 3.49 25.49
CA THR A 145 21.65 4.39 26.04
C THR A 145 21.12 5.18 27.24
N LEU A 146 19.87 5.66 27.17
CA LEU A 146 19.24 6.37 28.29
C LEU A 146 18.92 5.47 29.48
N LYS A 147 18.54 4.21 29.24
CA LYS A 147 18.34 3.19 30.30
C LYS A 147 19.66 2.78 30.96
N ALA A 148 20.77 2.79 30.23
CA ALA A 148 22.10 2.52 30.75
C ALA A 148 22.70 3.68 31.56
N GLY A 149 22.21 4.91 31.36
CA GLY A 149 22.58 6.09 32.14
C GLY A 149 21.58 6.39 33.27
N ASP A 150 21.95 7.31 34.17
CA ASP A 150 21.10 7.71 35.32
C ASP A 150 19.87 8.56 34.94
N THR A 151 19.64 8.80 33.64
CA THR A 151 18.53 9.64 33.17
C THR A 151 17.17 8.95 33.35
N CYS A 152 17.08 7.63 33.11
CA CYS A 152 15.83 6.89 33.31
C CYS A 152 15.51 6.62 34.79
N THR A 153 16.51 6.53 35.67
CA THR A 153 16.32 6.43 37.11
C THR A 153 15.72 7.71 37.69
N ALA A 154 16.12 8.88 37.18
CA ALA A 154 15.53 10.16 37.58
C ALA A 154 14.15 10.43 36.97
N SER A 155 13.82 9.87 35.79
CA SER A 155 12.61 10.18 35.03
C SER A 155 11.93 8.94 34.43
N ASN A 156 11.47 8.03 35.30
CA ASN A 156 10.89 6.74 34.88
C ASN A 156 9.68 6.87 33.92
N ALA A 157 8.78 7.82 34.19
CA ALA A 157 7.59 8.04 33.34
C ALA A 157 7.96 8.46 31.91
N PHE A 158 9.02 9.26 31.74
CA PHE A 158 9.53 9.68 30.44
C PHE A 158 10.06 8.46 29.67
N CYS A 159 10.93 7.66 30.29
CA CYS A 159 11.48 6.48 29.62
C CYS A 159 10.43 5.43 29.24
N VAL A 160 9.45 5.16 30.12
CA VAL A 160 8.34 4.24 29.82
C VAL A 160 7.52 4.74 28.63
N GLN A 161 7.20 6.04 28.60
CA GLN A 161 6.40 6.61 27.53
C GLN A 161 7.09 6.55 26.17
N SER A 162 8.41 6.77 26.13
CA SER A 162 9.17 6.60 24.88
C SER A 162 9.25 5.17 24.42
N ASP A 163 9.41 4.23 25.34
CA ASP A 163 9.41 2.80 25.02
C ASP A 163 8.08 2.39 24.38
N ILE A 164 6.96 2.88 24.94
CA ILE A 164 5.62 2.70 24.38
C ILE A 164 5.54 3.30 22.97
N SER A 165 6.01 4.54 22.77
CA SER A 165 5.99 5.15 21.44
C SER A 165 6.82 4.38 20.42
N ILE A 166 8.01 3.90 20.78
CA ILE A 166 8.88 3.14 19.89
C ILE A 166 8.21 1.80 19.54
N ALA A 167 7.61 1.12 20.52
CA ALA A 167 6.87 -0.11 20.31
C ALA A 167 5.68 0.08 19.36
N LEU A 168 4.93 1.17 19.51
CA LEU A 168 3.85 1.54 18.59
C LEU A 168 4.38 1.83 17.17
N GLY A 169 5.55 2.45 17.05
CA GLY A 169 6.24 2.66 15.76
C GLY A 169 6.60 1.34 15.06
N TYR A 170 7.11 0.35 15.80
CA TYR A 170 7.34 -1.00 15.28
C TYR A 170 6.05 -1.71 14.88
N ALA A 171 4.97 -1.56 15.66
CA ALA A 171 3.67 -2.10 15.28
C ALA A 171 3.18 -1.50 13.95
N GLY A 172 3.30 -0.17 13.79
CA GLY A 172 3.02 0.51 12.53
C GLY A 172 3.87 -0.02 11.37
N PHE A 173 5.17 -0.24 11.58
CA PHE A 173 6.05 -0.88 10.61
C PHE A 173 5.56 -2.28 10.21
N LEU A 174 5.16 -3.13 11.16
CA LEU A 174 4.71 -4.48 10.86
C LEU A 174 3.46 -4.48 9.97
N PHE A 175 2.46 -3.66 10.29
CA PHE A 175 1.26 -3.55 9.46
C PHE A 175 1.57 -3.00 8.06
N LEU A 176 2.42 -1.99 7.96
CA LEU A 176 2.82 -1.42 6.68
C LEU A 176 3.68 -2.39 5.85
N GLY A 177 4.55 -3.16 6.51
CA GLY A 177 5.34 -4.23 5.89
C GLY A 177 4.44 -5.35 5.35
N LEU A 178 3.42 -5.77 6.10
CA LEU A 178 2.42 -6.72 5.62
C LEU A 178 1.63 -6.16 4.43
N SER A 179 1.26 -4.87 4.45
CA SER A 179 0.66 -4.19 3.30
C SER A 179 1.60 -4.24 2.08
N SER A 180 2.88 -3.93 2.26
CA SER A 180 3.90 -3.96 1.22
C SER A 180 4.08 -5.35 0.59
N LEU A 181 4.01 -6.43 1.40
CA LEU A 181 4.07 -7.79 0.89
C LEU A 181 2.84 -8.15 0.04
N LEU A 182 1.65 -7.74 0.48
CA LEU A 182 0.42 -7.97 -0.28
C LEU A 182 0.36 -7.13 -1.57
N SER A 183 0.85 -5.89 -1.55
CA SER A 183 0.96 -5.06 -2.76
C SER A 183 2.06 -5.58 -3.69
N GLY A 184 3.18 -6.07 -3.16
CA GLY A 184 4.22 -6.76 -3.93
C GLY A 184 3.71 -8.04 -4.60
N PHE A 185 2.91 -8.84 -3.90
CA PHE A 185 2.22 -9.99 -4.50
C PHE A 185 1.35 -9.57 -5.69
N ARG A 186 0.61 -8.45 -5.59
CA ARG A 186 -0.15 -7.90 -6.73
C ARG A 186 0.74 -7.51 -7.90
N VAL A 187 1.89 -6.86 -7.65
CA VAL A 187 2.87 -6.50 -8.69
C VAL A 187 3.36 -7.75 -9.43
N VAL A 188 3.74 -8.80 -8.69
CA VAL A 188 4.22 -10.06 -9.28
C VAL A 188 3.13 -10.72 -10.13
N CYS A 189 1.90 -10.82 -9.62
CA CYS A 189 0.77 -11.34 -10.40
C CYS A 189 0.50 -10.52 -11.65
N PHE A 190 0.65 -9.19 -11.58
CA PHE A 190 0.50 -8.29 -12.72
C PHE A 190 1.59 -8.53 -13.78
N ILE A 191 2.86 -8.67 -13.37
CA ILE A 191 3.99 -8.92 -14.27
C ILE A 191 3.81 -10.27 -14.99
N ILE A 192 3.42 -11.32 -14.27
CA ILE A 192 3.31 -12.68 -14.83
C ILE A 192 2.13 -12.78 -15.82
N ASN A 193 1.00 -12.14 -15.53
CA ASN A 193 -0.23 -12.31 -16.32
C ASN A 193 -0.49 -11.16 -17.31
N GLY A 194 0.36 -10.13 -17.35
CA GLY A 194 0.21 -8.95 -18.23
C GLY A 194 -0.98 -8.04 -17.89
N THR A 195 -1.83 -8.46 -16.95
CA THR A 195 -2.89 -7.65 -16.35
C THR A 195 -3.05 -8.06 -14.89
N ARG A 196 -3.72 -7.23 -14.10
CA ARG A 196 -4.12 -7.57 -12.71
C ARG A 196 -5.16 -8.72 -12.68
N PHE A 197 -5.65 -9.12 -13.85
CA PHE A 197 -6.74 -10.03 -14.05
C PHE A 197 -6.21 -11.38 -14.52
N HIS A 198 -6.77 -12.44 -13.95
CA HIS A 198 -6.89 -13.69 -14.71
C HIS A 198 -7.69 -13.32 -15.97
N LEU A 199 -7.01 -13.18 -17.11
CA LEU A 199 -7.63 -13.07 -18.42
C LEU A 199 -7.99 -14.47 -18.94
#